data_AF-A0A0M0BRU2-F1
#
_entry.id   AF-A0A0M0BRU2-F1
#
_cell.length_a   1.000
_cell.length_b   1.000
_cell.length_c   1.000
_cell.angle_alpha   90.00
_cell.angle_beta   90.00
_cell.angle_gamma   90.00
#
_symmetry.space_group_name_H-M   'P 1'
#
loop_
_entity.id
_entity.type
_entity.pdbx_description
1 polymer ?
#
loop_
_entity_poly.entity_id
_entity_poly.type
_entity_poly.pdbx_seq_one_letter_code
_entity_poly.pdbx_strand_id
1 'polypeptide(L)'
;MNRITRSPHPFEHLAVDLKEAGDDELGEIAASLGLGLTLDEMRAIRDHYAAVGRVASDVELQTYDQTWSEHCSHKTFKGVIETPLGTVDGLLGTYIRRVLEELNPAWSVSVF
;
A
#
# COMPACT_ATOMS: atom_id res chain seq x y z
N MET A 1 14.54 -10.00 -18.80
CA MET A 1 14.07 -11.38 -18.52
C MET A 1 12.61 -11.28 -18.08
N ASN A 2 11.72 -12.16 -18.53
CA ASN A 2 10.31 -12.06 -18.17
C ASN A 2 10.09 -12.56 -16.73
N ARG A 3 10.02 -11.65 -15.75
CA ARG A 3 9.79 -11.95 -14.32
C ARG A 3 8.36 -12.38 -14.01
N ILE A 4 7.46 -12.29 -14.99
CA ILE A 4 6.05 -12.67 -14.88
C ILE A 4 5.84 -13.92 -15.74
N THR A 5 5.43 -15.01 -15.11
CA THR A 5 5.24 -16.30 -15.79
C THR A 5 3.88 -16.89 -15.48
N ARG A 6 3.26 -17.55 -16.47
CA ARG A 6 1.97 -18.22 -16.26
C ARG A 6 2.17 -19.48 -15.43
N SER A 7 1.36 -19.63 -14.39
CA SER A 7 1.35 -20.82 -13.53
C SER A 7 0.59 -21.98 -14.18
N PRO A 8 0.82 -23.24 -13.77
CA PRO A 8 0.20 -24.43 -14.38
C PRO A 8 -1.28 -24.64 -13.99
N HIS A 9 -1.97 -23.61 -13.50
CA HIS A 9 -3.38 -23.68 -13.11
C HIS A 9 -4.31 -23.63 -14.33
N PRO A 10 -5.54 -24.19 -14.23
CA PRO A 10 -6.51 -24.17 -15.34
C PRO A 10 -7.13 -22.78 -15.59
N PHE A 11 -6.84 -21.80 -14.75
CA PHE A 11 -7.27 -20.42 -14.85
C PHE A 11 -6.07 -19.47 -15.02
N GLU A 12 -6.33 -18.19 -15.30
CA GLU A 12 -5.29 -17.17 -15.37
C GLU A 12 -4.71 -16.91 -13.98
N HIS A 13 -3.43 -17.22 -13.83
CA HIS A 13 -2.67 -17.03 -12.61
C HIS A 13 -1.21 -16.84 -12.98
N LEU A 14 -0.62 -15.75 -12.49
CA LEU A 14 0.76 -15.38 -12.80
C LEU A 14 1.62 -15.55 -11.55
N ALA A 15 2.78 -16.17 -11.73
CA ALA A 15 3.86 -16.16 -10.76
C ALA A 15 4.81 -15.00 -11.09
N VAL A 16 5.12 -14.19 -10.08
CA VAL A 16 5.88 -12.94 -10.20
C VAL A 16 7.15 -13.04 -9.36
N ASP A 17 8.29 -13.11 -10.02
CA ASP A 17 9.60 -13.20 -9.37
C ASP A 17 10.16 -11.80 -9.06
N LEU A 18 9.98 -11.41 -7.80
CA LEU A 18 10.52 -10.16 -7.26
C LEU A 18 11.98 -10.31 -6.80
N LYS A 19 12.53 -11.51 -6.71
CA LYS A 19 13.84 -11.72 -6.11
C LYS A 19 14.90 -10.89 -6.84
N GLU A 20 15.64 -10.11 -6.06
CA GLU A 20 16.72 -9.23 -6.54
C GLU A 20 16.28 -8.28 -7.68
N ALA A 21 14.97 -7.99 -7.80
CA ALA A 21 14.47 -7.03 -8.78
C ALA A 21 15.00 -5.62 -8.46
N GLY A 22 15.66 -5.02 -9.45
CA GLY A 22 16.06 -3.62 -9.42
C GLY A 22 14.86 -2.69 -9.56
N ASP A 23 15.07 -1.40 -9.33
CA ASP A 23 13.98 -0.41 -9.33
C ASP A 23 13.24 -0.32 -10.68
N ASP A 24 13.98 -0.37 -11.79
CA ASP A 24 13.39 -0.38 -13.14
C ASP A 24 12.51 -1.61 -13.36
N GLU A 25 12.97 -2.79 -12.91
CA GLU A 25 12.23 -4.04 -13.04
C GLU A 25 10.98 -4.06 -12.15
N LEU A 26 11.05 -3.47 -10.95
CA LEU A 26 9.89 -3.27 -10.08
C LEU A 26 8.86 -2.34 -10.75
N GLY A 27 9.33 -1.27 -11.40
CA GLY A 27 8.48 -0.37 -12.18
C GLY A 27 7.81 -1.09 -13.37
N GLU A 28 8.55 -1.91 -14.11
CA GLU A 28 8.02 -2.72 -15.21
C GLU A 28 6.97 -3.73 -14.74
N ILE A 29 7.20 -4.39 -13.60
CA ILE A 29 6.24 -5.33 -13.00
C ILE A 29 4.96 -4.59 -12.60
N ALA A 30 5.08 -3.45 -11.91
CA ALA A 30 3.93 -2.64 -11.51
C ALA A 30 3.12 -2.18 -12.72
N ALA A 31 3.78 -1.67 -13.76
CA ALA A 31 3.12 -1.25 -14.99
C ALA A 31 2.43 -2.42 -15.72
N SER A 32 3.10 -3.59 -15.79
CA SER A 32 2.57 -4.77 -16.48
C SER A 32 1.33 -5.34 -15.80
N LEU A 33 1.25 -5.24 -14.47
CA LEU A 33 0.12 -5.72 -13.68
C LEU A 33 -0.90 -4.62 -13.34
N GLY A 34 -0.66 -3.38 -13.78
CA GLY A 34 -1.55 -2.24 -13.51
C GLY A 34 -1.60 -1.82 -12.04
N LEU A 35 -0.50 -1.99 -11.29
CA LEU A 35 -0.42 -1.63 -9.87
C LEU A 35 -0.14 -0.13 -9.72
N GLY A 36 -0.94 0.55 -8.90
CA GLY A 36 -0.75 1.94 -8.48
C GLY A 36 0.20 2.11 -7.29
N LEU A 37 1.04 1.10 -7.02
CA LEU A 37 2.03 1.09 -5.95
C LEU A 37 3.21 1.99 -6.27
N THR A 38 3.69 2.71 -5.26
CA THR A 38 4.93 3.48 -5.34
C THR A 38 6.15 2.56 -5.40
N LEU A 39 7.30 3.09 -5.83
CA LEU A 39 8.55 2.33 -5.88
C LEU A 39 8.95 1.81 -4.48
N ASP A 40 8.73 2.60 -3.42
CA ASP A 40 9.05 2.18 -2.06
C ASP A 40 8.13 1.06 -1.56
N GLU A 41 6.86 1.08 -1.94
CA GLU A 41 5.93 -0.02 -1.65
C GLU A 41 6.32 -1.28 -2.41
N MET A 42 6.71 -1.17 -3.68
CA MET A 42 7.23 -2.29 -4.47
C MET A 42 8.52 -2.86 -3.86
N ARG A 43 9.42 -2.02 -3.36
CA ARG A 43 10.63 -2.46 -2.63
C ARG A 43 10.27 -3.19 -1.33
N ALA A 44 9.32 -2.67 -0.55
CA ALA A 44 8.87 -3.31 0.67
C ALA A 44 8.26 -4.71 0.39
N ILE A 45 7.47 -4.82 -0.68
CA ILE A 45 6.90 -6.10 -1.12
C ILE A 45 8.00 -7.04 -1.60
N ARG A 46 8.95 -6.57 -2.41
CA ARG A 46 10.13 -7.34 -2.83
C ARG A 46 10.88 -7.92 -1.63
N ASP A 47 11.18 -7.08 -0.65
CA ASP A 47 11.96 -7.46 0.52
C ASP A 47 11.20 -8.48 1.39
N HIS A 48 9.87 -8.33 1.49
CA HIS A 48 9.00 -9.34 2.10
C HIS A 48 9.13 -10.70 1.41
N TYR A 49 8.98 -10.74 0.08
CA TYR A 49 9.08 -11.99 -0.70
C TYR A 49 10.48 -12.61 -0.70
N ALA A 50 11.51 -11.78 -0.66
CA ALA A 50 12.88 -12.23 -0.45
C ALA A 50 13.05 -12.90 0.92
N ALA A 51 12.45 -12.34 1.97
CA ALA A 51 12.51 -12.89 3.33
C ALA A 51 11.73 -14.21 3.49
N VAL A 52 10.54 -14.32 2.89
CA VAL A 52 9.75 -15.57 2.96
C VAL A 52 10.22 -16.65 1.98
N GLY A 53 11.14 -16.33 1.07
CA GLY A 53 11.81 -17.31 0.21
C GLY A 53 10.92 -17.90 -0.89
N ARG A 54 9.92 -17.17 -1.38
CA ARG A 54 9.03 -17.60 -2.46
C ARG A 54 8.69 -16.46 -3.43
N VAL A 55 8.19 -16.83 -4.60
CA VAL A 55 7.61 -15.88 -5.56
C VAL A 55 6.22 -15.44 -5.11
N ALA A 56 5.82 -14.24 -5.55
CA ALA A 56 4.47 -13.73 -5.36
C ALA A 56 3.53 -14.27 -6.45
N SER A 57 2.23 -14.31 -6.19
CA SER A 57 1.23 -14.33 -7.26
C SER A 57 0.79 -12.92 -7.64
N ASP A 58 0.29 -12.76 -8.85
CA ASP A 58 -0.46 -11.57 -9.27
C ASP A 58 -1.58 -11.20 -8.28
N VAL A 59 -2.34 -12.18 -7.80
CA VAL A 59 -3.44 -11.95 -6.83
C VAL A 59 -2.94 -11.37 -5.51
N GLU A 60 -1.78 -11.82 -5.02
CA GLU A 60 -1.17 -11.26 -3.81
C GLU A 60 -0.73 -9.81 -4.03
N LEU A 61 -0.14 -9.51 -5.19
CA LEU A 61 0.26 -8.14 -5.54
C LEU A 61 -0.93 -7.21 -5.71
N GLN A 62 -2.01 -7.68 -6.34
CA GLN A 62 -3.28 -6.93 -6.42
C GLN A 62 -3.88 -6.69 -5.03
N THR A 63 -3.73 -7.63 -4.10
CA THR A 63 -4.18 -7.43 -2.72
C THR A 63 -3.42 -6.30 -2.03
N TYR A 64 -2.09 -6.23 -2.21
CA TYR A 64 -1.30 -5.09 -1.74
C TYR A 64 -1.75 -3.79 -2.40
N ASP A 65 -1.87 -3.77 -3.73
CA ASP A 65 -2.31 -2.59 -4.48
C ASP A 65 -3.63 -2.01 -3.95
N GLN A 66 -4.64 -2.86 -3.76
CA GLN A 66 -5.94 -2.42 -3.28
C GLN A 66 -5.87 -1.95 -1.82
N THR A 67 -5.25 -2.73 -0.94
CA THR A 67 -5.26 -2.44 0.51
C THR A 67 -4.34 -1.28 0.87
N TRP A 68 -3.25 -1.09 0.13
CA TRP A 68 -2.29 -0.01 0.33
C TRP A 68 -2.60 1.19 -0.58
N SER A 69 -3.69 1.18 -1.34
CA SER A 69 -4.14 2.35 -2.08
C SER A 69 -4.42 3.53 -1.15
N GLU A 70 -4.34 4.75 -1.69
CA GLU A 70 -4.66 5.97 -0.92
C GLU A 70 -6.05 5.91 -0.29
N HIS A 71 -7.03 5.43 -1.05
CA HIS A 71 -8.41 5.32 -0.61
C HIS A 71 -8.57 4.37 0.58
N CYS A 72 -7.90 3.21 0.56
CA CYS A 72 -8.02 2.24 1.63
C CYS A 72 -7.17 2.60 2.86
N SER A 73 -5.93 3.03 2.62
CA SER A 73 -4.99 3.33 3.71
C SER A 73 -5.18 4.71 4.31
N HIS A 74 -5.87 5.62 3.62
CA HIS A 74 -6.10 7.00 4.01
C HIS A 74 -4.78 7.75 4.27
N LYS A 75 -3.79 7.62 3.37
CA LYS A 75 -2.41 8.06 3.65
C LYS A 75 -2.35 9.58 3.83
N THR A 76 -3.08 10.36 3.04
CA THR A 76 -3.18 11.82 3.22
C THR A 76 -3.79 12.19 4.56
N PHE A 77 -4.82 11.48 5.00
CA PHE A 77 -5.51 11.75 6.27
C PHE A 77 -4.66 11.41 7.50
N LYS A 78 -3.70 10.49 7.36
CA LYS A 78 -2.77 10.07 8.42
C LYS A 78 -1.40 10.75 8.32
N GLY A 79 -1.04 11.24 7.14
CA GLY A 79 0.27 11.78 6.84
C GLY A 79 0.49 13.18 7.41
N VAL A 80 1.76 13.56 7.48
CA VAL A 80 2.19 14.90 7.84
C VAL A 80 2.02 15.83 6.63
N ILE A 81 1.39 16.98 6.84
CA ILE A 81 1.11 17.97 5.80
C ILE A 81 1.81 19.28 6.15
N GLU A 82 2.73 19.69 5.30
CA GLU A 82 3.39 20.99 5.39
C GLU A 82 2.52 22.07 4.70
N THR A 83 2.24 23.15 5.43
CA THR A 83 1.48 24.30 4.91
C THR A 83 2.23 25.61 5.16
N PRO A 84 1.89 26.72 4.48
CA PRO A 84 2.46 28.02 4.79
C PRO A 84 2.22 28.51 6.22
N LEU A 85 1.24 27.93 6.93
CA LEU A 85 0.88 28.27 8.30
C LEU A 85 1.53 27.35 9.34
N GLY A 86 2.27 26.32 8.89
CA GLY A 86 2.91 25.32 9.73
C GLY A 86 2.53 23.90 9.33
N THR A 87 2.96 22.96 10.17
CA THR A 87 2.83 21.52 9.94
C THR A 87 1.57 20.96 10.62
N VAL A 88 0.84 20.11 9.91
CA VAL A 88 -0.31 19.34 10.44
C VAL A 88 0.07 17.87 10.48
N ASP A 89 0.08 17.26 11.67
CA ASP A 89 0.36 15.84 11.86
C ASP A 89 -0.94 15.02 11.79
N GLY A 90 -1.32 14.63 10.57
CA GLY A 90 -2.54 13.87 10.29
C GLY A 90 -3.83 14.66 10.46
N LEU A 91 -4.63 14.76 9.39
CA LEU A 91 -5.94 15.43 9.42
C LEU A 91 -6.92 14.74 10.39
N LEU A 92 -6.93 13.40 10.41
CA LEU A 92 -7.84 12.63 11.27
C LEU A 92 -7.55 12.90 12.76
N GLY A 93 -6.27 12.83 13.15
CA GLY A 93 -5.85 13.08 14.52
C GLY A 93 -6.10 14.53 14.93
N THR A 94 -5.61 15.46 14.12
CA THR A 94 -5.57 16.88 14.45
C THR A 94 -6.95 17.53 14.48
N TYR A 95 -7.81 17.26 13.49
CA TYR A 95 -9.05 18.03 13.30
C TYR A 95 -10.33 17.27 13.63
N ILE A 96 -10.30 15.94 13.63
CA ILE A 96 -11.52 15.13 13.84
C ILE A 96 -11.48 14.48 15.21
N ARG A 97 -10.45 13.67 15.48
CA ARG A 97 -10.32 12.91 16.72
C ARG A 97 -10.11 13.83 17.93
N ARG A 98 -9.21 14.82 17.82
CA ARG A 98 -8.96 15.78 18.89
C ARG A 98 -10.22 16.53 19.33
N VAL A 99 -11.04 17.00 18.39
CA VAL A 99 -12.29 17.71 18.72
C VAL A 99 -13.26 16.79 19.46
N LEU A 100 -13.36 15.54 19.03
CA LEU A 100 -14.19 14.55 19.71
C LEU A 100 -13.69 14.25 21.14
N GLU A 101 -12.37 14.12 21.33
CA GLU A 101 -11.75 13.92 22.64
C GLU A 101 -11.93 15.13 23.56
N GLU A 102 -11.79 16.36 23.04
CA GLU A 102 -11.98 17.61 23.80
C GLU A 102 -13.44 17.84 24.21
N LEU A 103 -14.39 17.60 23.30
CA LEU A 103 -15.82 17.78 23.59
C LEU A 103 -16.39 16.66 24.47
N ASN A 104 -15.85 15.45 24.32
CA ASN A 104 -16.27 14.23 25.03
C ASN A 104 -17.80 14.12 25.22
N PRO A 105 -18.59 14.16 24.13
CA PRO A 105 -20.04 14.24 24.23
C PRO A 105 -20.62 12.94 24.81
N ALA A 106 -21.47 13.07 25.83
CA ALA A 106 -22.04 11.93 26.56
C ALA A 106 -22.91 10.98 25.71
N TRP A 107 -23.31 11.41 24.50
CA TRP A 107 -24.08 10.60 23.55
C TRP A 107 -23.24 9.78 22.57
N SER A 108 -21.91 9.95 22.54
CA SER A 108 -21.03 9.13 21.70
C SER A 108 -20.80 7.76 22.34
N VAL A 109 -21.31 6.70 21.69
CA VAL A 109 -21.20 5.32 22.19
C VAL A 109 -19.99 4.59 21.59
N SER A 110 -19.69 4.80 20.31
CA SER A 110 -18.54 4.22 19.62
C SER A 110 -18.15 5.13 18.46
N VAL A 111 -16.89 5.55 18.43
CA VAL A 111 -16.34 6.48 17.44
C VAL A 111 -14.88 6.12 17.20
N PHE A 112 -14.53 6.00 15.91
CA PHE A 112 -13.23 5.55 15.40
C PHE A 112 -12.76 4.25 16.04
#